data_AF-A0A1Z5TH50-F1
#
_entry.id   AF-A0A1Z5TH50-F1
#
_cell.length_a   1.000
_cell.length_b   1.000
_cell.length_c   1.000
_cell.angle_alpha   90.00
_cell.angle_beta   90.00
_cell.angle_gamma   90.00
#
_symmetry.space_group_name_H-M   'P 1'
#
loop_
_entity.id
_entity.type
_entity.pdbx_description
1 polymer ?
#
loop_
_entity_poly.entity_id
_entity_poly.type
_entity_poly.pdbx_seq_one_letter_code
_entity_poly.pdbx_strand_id
1 'polypeptide(L)'
;MASLSYARYGKDNVRLYKVQRNDDGTQDVTEMTVCTLLEGDIAESWTKADNANIVATDTQKQTVYVMAKLHPVNPPELFASILANHFIEQYSHIHVAHVNITVHRWTRMEVNGKPHPHSFLRDGEEKRTVECVVRRDQGISIASGIKGLLVLKSTGSQFWGFHRDEYTRLPETWDRILSTEVESTWHWRAFKDLEEVKQDLPAFNKAWADARKITLETFAEENSPSVQNTMYLMSEQILAAAPRVDAVDYSLPNKHYFEIDLSWFNGLKNTGKDAEVYAPQSDPNGLIQCTVTRQGVSSKL
;
A
#
# COMPACT_ATOMS: atom_id res chain seq x y z
N MET A 1 6.45 -8.02 39.12
CA MET A 1 5.59 -6.85 38.81
C MET A 1 5.57 -6.68 37.31
N ALA A 2 4.40 -6.39 36.73
CA ALA A 2 4.28 -6.10 35.30
C ALA A 2 4.56 -4.62 35.03
N SER A 3 5.06 -4.28 33.84
CA SER A 3 5.28 -2.91 33.38
C SER A 3 4.71 -2.70 31.97
N LEU A 4 4.22 -1.50 31.69
CA LEU A 4 3.72 -1.12 30.36
C LEU A 4 4.89 -0.63 29.51
N SER A 5 5.35 -1.46 28.57
CA SER A 5 6.52 -1.14 27.72
C SER A 5 6.18 -0.37 26.44
N TYR A 6 4.92 -0.43 26.00
CA TYR A 6 4.43 0.24 24.79
C TYR A 6 2.93 0.47 24.90
N ALA A 7 2.46 1.65 24.50
CA ALA A 7 1.04 1.96 24.41
C ALA A 7 0.78 3.01 23.33
N ARG A 8 -0.23 2.74 22.50
CA ARG A 8 -0.85 3.70 21.60
C ARG A 8 -2.36 3.48 21.59
N TYR A 9 -3.12 4.52 21.30
CA TYR A 9 -4.58 4.40 21.15
C TYR A 9 -5.12 5.45 20.18
N GLY A 10 -6.32 5.25 19.67
CA GLY A 10 -7.00 6.28 18.89
C GLY A 10 -8.23 5.79 18.17
N LYS A 11 -8.47 6.29 16.95
CA LYS A 11 -9.64 5.96 16.16
C LYS A 11 -9.26 5.32 14.84
N ASP A 12 -9.85 4.16 14.57
CA ASP A 12 -9.71 3.44 13.31
C ASP A 12 -11.01 3.51 12.50
N ASN A 13 -10.92 3.20 11.20
CA ASN A 13 -12.05 3.10 10.27
C ASN A 13 -12.87 4.39 10.10
N VAL A 14 -12.24 5.56 10.20
CA VAL A 14 -12.91 6.85 9.95
C VAL A 14 -13.06 7.06 8.45
N ARG A 15 -14.24 6.75 7.90
CA ARG A 15 -14.55 7.08 6.49
C ARG A 15 -14.82 8.57 6.33
N LEU A 16 -14.21 9.17 5.31
CA LEU A 16 -14.49 10.54 4.88
C LEU A 16 -14.53 10.64 3.35
N TYR A 17 -15.32 11.61 2.89
CA TYR A 17 -15.45 11.98 1.49
C TYR A 17 -15.30 13.50 1.37
N LYS A 18 -14.53 13.96 0.40
CA LYS A 18 -14.40 15.37 0.04
C LYS A 18 -14.66 15.56 -1.45
N VAL A 19 -15.53 16.52 -1.77
CA VAL A 19 -15.76 17.00 -3.13
C VAL A 19 -15.11 18.36 -3.30
N GLN A 20 -14.40 18.54 -4.40
CA GLN A 20 -13.95 19.83 -4.89
C GLN A 20 -14.81 20.19 -6.09
N ARG A 21 -15.49 21.34 -6.03
CA ARG A 21 -16.30 21.87 -7.14
C ARG A 21 -15.50 22.96 -7.82
N ASN A 22 -15.14 22.75 -9.07
CA ASN A 22 -14.30 23.63 -9.85
C ASN A 22 -15.14 24.72 -10.53
N ASP A 23 -14.52 25.85 -10.88
CA ASP A 23 -15.20 27.00 -11.49
C ASP A 23 -15.78 26.68 -12.88
N ASP A 24 -15.21 25.68 -13.58
CA ASP A 24 -15.68 25.20 -14.87
C ASP A 24 -16.90 24.24 -14.78
N GLY A 25 -17.42 24.02 -13.57
CA GLY A 25 -18.55 23.13 -13.32
C GLY A 25 -18.18 21.64 -13.19
N THR A 26 -16.91 21.28 -13.36
CA THR A 26 -16.42 19.94 -13.04
C THR A 26 -16.32 19.76 -11.52
N GLN A 27 -16.40 18.52 -11.06
CA GLN A 27 -16.22 18.16 -9.66
C GLN A 27 -15.17 17.07 -9.57
N ASP A 28 -14.24 17.16 -8.63
CA ASP A 28 -13.31 16.09 -8.24
C ASP A 28 -13.71 15.51 -6.89
N VAL A 29 -13.47 14.23 -6.68
CA VAL A 29 -13.84 13.54 -5.44
C VAL A 29 -12.67 12.77 -4.86
N THR A 30 -12.60 12.72 -3.54
CA THR A 30 -11.66 11.87 -2.82
C THR A 30 -12.39 11.21 -1.67
N GLU A 31 -12.27 9.90 -1.60
CA GLU A 31 -12.82 9.11 -0.52
C GLU A 31 -11.68 8.33 0.13
N MET A 32 -11.64 8.33 1.46
CA MET A 32 -10.59 7.63 2.21
C MET A 32 -11.12 7.05 3.52
N THR A 33 -10.41 6.04 4.02
CA THR A 33 -10.51 5.55 5.40
C THR A 33 -9.25 5.99 6.14
N VAL A 34 -9.42 6.66 7.28
CA VAL A 34 -8.34 7.19 8.11
C VAL A 34 -8.29 6.48 9.46
N CYS A 35 -7.09 6.19 9.92
CA CYS A 35 -6.80 5.72 11.27
C CYS A 35 -5.78 6.66 11.94
N THR A 36 -6.05 7.08 13.18
CA THR A 36 -5.16 7.90 14.00
C THR A 36 -4.82 7.15 15.28
N LEU A 37 -3.53 7.04 15.63
CA LEU A 37 -3.07 6.46 16.89
C LEU A 37 -2.04 7.38 17.53
N LEU A 38 -2.16 7.63 18.83
CA LEU A 38 -1.33 8.57 19.59
C LEU A 38 -0.52 7.84 20.68
N GLU A 39 0.73 8.25 20.87
CA GLU A 39 1.62 7.86 21.96
C GLU A 39 2.07 9.08 22.74
N GLY A 40 2.31 8.94 24.06
CA GLY A 40 2.69 10.04 24.92
C GLY A 40 2.67 9.69 26.40
N ASP A 41 2.45 10.69 27.25
CA ASP A 41 2.34 10.55 28.71
C ASP A 41 0.94 10.03 29.11
N ILE A 42 0.59 8.84 28.62
CA ILE A 42 -0.77 8.27 28.68
C ILE A 42 -0.87 7.01 29.57
N ALA A 43 0.25 6.54 30.13
CA ALA A 43 0.33 5.27 30.86
C ALA A 43 -0.58 5.19 32.10
N GLU A 44 -0.90 6.33 32.72
CA GLU A 44 -1.75 6.38 33.92
C GLU A 44 -3.21 5.96 33.63
N SER A 45 -3.66 6.05 32.38
CA SER A 45 -4.98 5.53 32.00
C SER A 45 -5.07 4.00 32.12
N TRP A 46 -4.00 3.27 31.78
CA TRP A 46 -3.91 1.81 31.96
C TRP A 46 -3.61 1.42 33.40
N THR A 47 -2.72 2.16 34.07
CA THR A 47 -2.12 1.71 35.34
C THR A 47 -2.81 2.27 36.58
N LYS A 48 -3.53 3.39 36.45
CA LYS A 48 -4.16 4.11 37.57
C LYS A 48 -5.61 4.51 37.29
N ALA A 49 -6.18 4.10 36.15
CA ALA A 49 -7.50 4.52 35.68
C ALA A 49 -7.66 6.05 35.58
N ASP A 50 -6.57 6.77 35.27
CA ASP A 50 -6.59 8.22 35.07
C ASP A 50 -6.76 8.58 33.59
N ASN A 51 -7.89 9.20 33.26
CA ASN A 51 -8.22 9.62 31.90
C ASN A 51 -7.80 11.06 31.56
N ALA A 52 -7.13 11.79 32.45
CA ALA A 52 -6.81 13.22 32.26
C ALA A 52 -6.01 13.49 30.97
N ASN A 53 -5.08 12.61 30.62
CA ASN A 53 -4.25 12.71 29.41
C ASN A 53 -4.82 11.95 28.20
N ILE A 54 -6.11 11.58 28.22
CA ILE A 54 -6.77 10.90 27.11
C ILE A 54 -7.53 11.91 26.24
N VAL A 55 -6.98 12.19 25.07
CA VAL A 55 -7.71 12.74 23.92
C VAL A 55 -8.70 11.69 23.42
N ALA A 56 -9.94 11.80 23.89
CA ALA A 56 -11.01 10.86 23.56
C ALA A 56 -11.02 10.50 22.07
N THR A 57 -11.20 9.22 21.76
CA THR A 57 -11.12 8.74 20.37
C THR A 57 -12.20 9.38 19.49
N ASP A 58 -13.35 9.78 20.06
CA ASP A 58 -14.34 10.59 19.34
C ASP A 58 -13.80 11.98 18.95
N THR A 59 -13.05 12.65 19.83
CA THR A 59 -12.35 13.90 19.51
C THR A 59 -11.41 13.70 18.33
N GLN A 60 -10.61 12.62 18.31
CA GLN A 60 -9.73 12.32 17.18
C GLN A 60 -10.51 12.16 15.85
N LYS A 61 -11.66 11.48 15.88
CA LYS A 61 -12.57 11.36 14.73
C LYS A 61 -13.06 12.74 14.24
N GLN A 62 -13.49 13.60 15.16
CA GLN A 62 -13.93 14.95 14.80
C GLN A 62 -12.78 15.79 14.23
N THR A 63 -11.58 15.66 14.79
CA THR A 63 -10.37 16.29 14.26
C THR A 63 -10.11 15.88 12.82
N VAL A 64 -10.23 14.59 12.47
CA VAL A 64 -10.10 14.13 11.06
C VAL A 64 -11.03 14.91 10.12
N TYR A 65 -12.31 15.06 10.49
CA TYR A 65 -13.29 15.77 9.67
C TYR A 65 -13.01 17.27 9.57
N VAL A 66 -12.67 17.91 10.68
CA VAL A 66 -12.34 19.34 10.72
C VAL A 66 -11.08 19.62 9.89
N MET A 67 -10.03 18.82 10.05
CA MET A 67 -8.79 18.97 9.28
C MET A 67 -9.03 18.73 7.79
N ALA A 68 -9.84 17.73 7.42
CA ALA A 68 -10.20 17.50 6.02
C ALA A 68 -11.00 18.68 5.43
N LYS A 69 -11.77 19.42 6.24
CA LYS A 69 -12.46 20.64 5.79
C LYS A 69 -11.49 21.81 5.61
N LEU A 70 -10.57 22.00 6.55
CA LEU A 70 -9.64 23.14 6.59
C LEU A 70 -8.48 23.02 5.58
N HIS A 71 -8.06 21.80 5.24
CA HIS A 71 -6.86 21.55 4.45
C HIS A 71 -7.12 20.72 3.19
N PRO A 72 -6.22 20.76 2.19
CA PRO A 72 -6.22 19.80 1.10
C PRO A 72 -6.11 18.36 1.62
N VAL A 73 -6.83 17.44 0.98
CA VAL A 73 -6.76 16.00 1.29
C VAL A 73 -5.87 15.24 0.31
N ASN A 74 -5.36 15.93 -0.72
CA ASN A 74 -4.47 15.40 -1.76
C ASN A 74 -3.20 16.28 -1.85
N PRO A 75 -2.01 15.68 -2.09
CA PRO A 75 -1.76 14.23 -2.01
C PRO A 75 -1.98 13.71 -0.57
N PRO A 76 -2.37 12.44 -0.38
CA PRO A 76 -2.70 11.91 0.95
C PRO A 76 -1.53 11.99 1.94
N GLU A 77 -0.29 11.99 1.47
CA GLU A 77 0.93 12.18 2.27
C GLU A 77 0.97 13.54 2.96
N LEU A 78 0.54 14.61 2.25
CA LEU A 78 0.42 15.93 2.84
C LEU A 78 -0.67 15.94 3.93
N PHE A 79 -1.84 15.38 3.62
CA PHE A 79 -2.95 15.38 4.57
C PHE A 79 -2.63 14.57 5.83
N ALA A 80 -2.00 13.41 5.68
CA ALA A 80 -1.53 12.60 6.78
C ALA A 80 -0.53 13.36 7.66
N SER A 81 0.42 14.07 7.03
CA SER A 81 1.42 14.89 7.71
C SER A 81 0.80 16.06 8.48
N ILE A 82 -0.14 16.79 7.86
CA ILE A 82 -0.89 17.88 8.50
C ILE A 82 -1.65 17.37 9.73
N LEU A 83 -2.37 16.26 9.58
CA LEU A 83 -3.18 15.69 10.66
C LEU A 83 -2.32 15.18 11.81
N ALA A 84 -1.24 14.45 11.52
CA ALA A 84 -0.32 13.96 12.53
C ALA A 84 0.38 15.11 13.27
N ASN A 85 0.84 16.14 12.54
CA ASN A 85 1.49 17.31 13.12
C ASN A 85 0.54 18.09 14.04
N HIS A 86 -0.74 18.22 13.68
CA HIS A 86 -1.74 18.87 14.52
C HIS A 86 -1.85 18.23 15.91
N PHE A 87 -1.88 16.89 16.01
CA PHE A 87 -1.97 16.22 17.32
C PHE A 87 -0.76 16.51 18.21
N ILE A 88 0.43 16.55 17.63
CA ILE A 88 1.67 16.85 18.35
C ILE A 88 1.73 18.32 18.77
N GLU A 89 1.32 19.25 17.92
CA GLU A 89 1.33 20.68 18.27
C GLU A 89 0.25 21.03 19.29
N GLN A 90 -0.94 20.43 19.18
CA GLN A 90 -2.08 20.75 20.02
C GLN A 90 -1.99 20.18 21.44
N TYR A 91 -1.38 19.00 21.61
CA TYR A 91 -1.34 18.29 22.88
C TYR A 91 0.10 18.06 23.34
N SER A 92 0.55 18.83 24.33
CA SER A 92 1.94 18.79 24.83
C SER A 92 2.35 17.43 25.40
N HIS A 93 1.40 16.64 25.93
CA HIS A 93 1.63 15.31 26.48
C HIS A 93 1.63 14.19 25.42
N ILE A 94 1.37 14.51 24.15
CA ILE A 94 1.43 13.57 23.04
C ILE A 94 2.77 13.75 22.31
N HIS A 95 3.50 12.66 22.12
CA HIS A 95 4.88 12.67 21.60
C HIS A 95 5.00 12.00 20.23
N VAL A 96 4.08 11.10 19.88
CA VAL A 96 4.03 10.46 18.56
C VAL A 96 2.59 10.39 18.06
N ALA A 97 2.39 10.75 16.78
CA ALA A 97 1.12 10.62 16.09
C ALA A 97 1.31 9.78 14.83
N HIS A 98 0.58 8.67 14.76
CA HIS A 98 0.53 7.78 13.60
C HIS A 98 -0.77 8.02 12.86
N VAL A 99 -0.68 8.29 11.57
CA VAL A 99 -1.83 8.47 10.68
C VAL A 99 -1.68 7.51 9.51
N ASN A 100 -2.65 6.60 9.39
CA ASN A 100 -2.77 5.69 8.25
C ASN A 100 -3.96 6.12 7.39
N ILE A 101 -3.74 6.23 6.08
CA ILE A 101 -4.77 6.60 5.11
C ILE A 101 -4.85 5.54 4.03
N THR A 102 -6.06 5.06 3.77
CA THR A 102 -6.39 4.26 2.58
C THR A 102 -7.30 5.08 1.68
N VAL A 103 -6.82 5.46 0.50
CA VAL A 103 -7.60 6.17 -0.52
C VAL A 103 -8.31 5.15 -1.40
N HIS A 104 -9.62 5.31 -1.55
CA HIS A 104 -10.45 4.49 -2.43
C HIS A 104 -10.55 5.14 -3.81
N ARG A 105 -10.32 4.39 -4.89
CA ARG A 105 -10.24 4.90 -6.27
C ARG A 105 -11.59 5.27 -6.87
N TRP A 106 -11.84 6.55 -7.14
CA TRP A 106 -13.00 6.99 -7.92
C TRP A 106 -12.53 7.46 -9.29
N THR A 107 -12.64 6.59 -10.29
CA THR A 107 -12.24 6.90 -11.66
C THR A 107 -13.36 7.65 -12.35
N ARG A 108 -13.04 8.82 -12.90
CA ARG A 108 -13.97 9.64 -13.67
C ARG A 108 -14.47 8.85 -14.88
N MET A 109 -15.78 8.74 -15.03
CA MET A 109 -16.38 8.07 -16.19
C MET A 109 -16.09 8.85 -17.47
N GLU A 110 -15.88 8.14 -18.57
CA GLU A 110 -15.90 8.72 -19.91
C GLU A 110 -17.22 8.41 -20.60
N VAL A 111 -17.87 9.43 -21.16
CA VAL A 111 -19.13 9.32 -21.91
C VAL A 111 -18.95 9.99 -23.27
N ASN A 112 -19.16 9.25 -24.35
CA ASN A 112 -18.93 9.71 -25.73
C ASN A 112 -17.49 10.24 -25.96
N GLY A 113 -16.50 9.54 -25.39
CA GLY A 113 -15.07 9.91 -25.51
C GLY A 113 -14.67 11.17 -24.75
N LYS A 114 -15.49 11.64 -23.81
CA LYS A 114 -15.22 12.83 -22.99
C LYS A 114 -15.36 12.51 -21.51
N PRO A 115 -14.48 13.03 -20.63
CA PRO A 115 -14.63 12.87 -19.18
C PRO A 115 -15.94 13.51 -18.69
N HIS A 116 -16.70 12.78 -17.88
CA HIS A 116 -17.94 13.28 -17.29
C HIS A 116 -17.64 14.27 -16.15
N PRO A 117 -18.36 15.40 -16.04
CA PRO A 117 -18.05 16.44 -15.06
C PRO A 117 -18.15 16.00 -13.60
N HIS A 118 -18.99 15.00 -13.28
CA HIS A 118 -19.29 14.63 -11.88
C HIS A 118 -19.74 13.18 -11.68
N SER A 119 -19.41 12.27 -12.61
CA SER A 119 -19.75 10.84 -12.48
C SER A 119 -18.49 9.99 -12.44
N PHE A 120 -18.48 9.04 -11.50
CA PHE A 120 -17.30 8.23 -11.17
C PHE A 120 -17.69 6.76 -10.99
N LEU A 121 -16.77 5.86 -11.29
CA LEU A 121 -16.88 4.42 -11.06
C LEU A 121 -15.72 3.93 -10.20
N ARG A 122 -15.92 2.80 -9.51
CA ARG A 122 -14.85 2.11 -8.77
C ARG A 122 -14.31 0.98 -9.64
N ASP A 123 -13.09 1.16 -10.16
CA ASP A 123 -12.43 0.27 -11.11
C ASP A 123 -11.50 -0.71 -10.41
N GLY A 124 -12.11 -1.65 -9.67
CA GLY A 124 -11.39 -2.64 -8.86
C GLY A 124 -11.13 -2.20 -7.43
N GLU A 125 -10.36 -3.02 -6.70
CA GLU A 125 -10.08 -2.85 -5.27
C GLU A 125 -8.70 -2.24 -4.97
N GLU A 126 -7.99 -1.80 -6.01
CA GLU A 126 -6.70 -1.10 -5.89
C GLU A 126 -6.88 0.15 -5.02
N LYS A 127 -6.00 0.29 -4.03
CA LYS A 127 -5.95 1.39 -3.08
C LYS A 127 -4.58 2.05 -3.12
N ARG A 128 -4.56 3.37 -2.91
CA ARG A 128 -3.34 4.10 -2.53
C ARG A 128 -3.30 4.21 -1.01
N THR A 129 -2.18 3.83 -0.42
CA THR A 129 -2.00 3.85 1.04
C THR A 129 -0.92 4.85 1.44
N VAL A 130 -1.05 5.40 2.64
CA VAL A 130 -0.04 6.23 3.29
C VAL A 130 0.01 5.85 4.76
N GLU A 131 1.20 5.61 5.28
CA GLU A 131 1.52 5.63 6.71
C GLU A 131 2.40 6.85 6.98
N CYS A 132 1.95 7.72 7.88
CA CYS A 132 2.69 8.89 8.32
C CYS A 132 2.87 8.83 9.82
N VAL A 133 4.10 8.98 10.30
CA VAL A 133 4.41 9.04 11.71
C VAL A 133 5.19 10.30 12.03
N VAL A 134 4.59 11.19 12.82
CA VAL A 134 5.25 12.38 13.33
C VAL A 134 5.70 12.11 14.75
N ARG A 135 6.98 12.34 15.02
CA ARG A 135 7.58 12.26 16.36
C ARG A 135 8.04 13.65 16.78
N ARG A 136 7.61 14.09 17.96
CA ARG A 136 8.06 15.35 18.55
C ARG A 136 9.59 15.38 18.53
N ASP A 137 10.14 16.45 17.99
CA ASP A 137 11.59 16.71 17.88
C ASP A 137 12.41 15.69 17.04
N GLN A 138 11.77 14.79 16.29
CA GLN A 138 12.45 13.80 15.42
C GLN A 138 11.95 13.81 13.97
N GLY A 139 10.97 14.65 13.64
CA GLY A 139 10.47 14.85 12.29
C GLY A 139 9.35 13.88 11.89
N ILE A 140 9.22 13.68 10.58
CA ILE A 140 8.10 13.00 9.91
C ILE A 140 8.64 11.85 9.07
N SER A 141 8.20 10.63 9.39
CA SER A 141 8.41 9.45 8.56
C SER A 141 7.17 9.20 7.71
N ILE A 142 7.34 8.98 6.40
CA ILE A 142 6.25 8.70 5.48
C ILE A 142 6.57 7.42 4.72
N ALA A 143 5.60 6.53 4.61
CA ALA A 143 5.59 5.42 3.67
C ALA A 143 4.33 5.55 2.81
N SER A 144 4.48 5.40 1.49
CA SER A 144 3.36 5.42 0.54
C SER A 144 3.27 4.06 -0.12
N GLY A 145 2.09 3.65 -0.57
CA GLY A 145 1.94 2.33 -1.17
C GLY A 145 0.75 2.14 -2.10
N ILE A 146 0.77 0.96 -2.71
CA ILE A 146 -0.31 0.37 -3.51
C ILE A 146 -0.73 -0.92 -2.80
N LYS A 147 -2.04 -1.12 -2.68
CA LYS A 147 -2.61 -2.34 -2.09
C LYS A 147 -3.79 -2.82 -2.92
N GLY A 148 -3.94 -4.14 -3.08
CA GLY A 148 -5.10 -4.71 -3.76
C GLY A 148 -5.07 -4.61 -5.30
N LEU A 149 -3.90 -4.34 -5.89
CA LEU A 149 -3.76 -4.35 -7.35
C LEU A 149 -3.66 -5.79 -7.86
N LEU A 150 -4.79 -6.35 -8.29
CA LEU A 150 -4.87 -7.72 -8.81
C LEU A 150 -4.43 -7.78 -10.27
N VAL A 151 -3.43 -8.62 -10.56
CA VAL A 151 -2.88 -8.83 -11.90
C VAL A 151 -2.75 -10.32 -12.23
N LEU A 152 -2.78 -10.64 -13.52
CA LEU A 152 -2.57 -11.99 -14.06
C LEU A 152 -1.85 -11.92 -15.40
N LYS A 153 -0.85 -12.78 -15.60
CA LYS A 153 -0.30 -13.09 -16.92
C LYS A 153 -0.46 -14.59 -17.19
N SER A 154 -0.89 -14.92 -18.40
CA SER A 154 -1.27 -16.29 -18.79
C SER A 154 -0.09 -17.16 -19.24
N THR A 155 1.05 -16.54 -19.52
CA THR A 155 2.32 -17.17 -19.93
C THR A 155 3.47 -16.22 -19.56
N GLY A 156 4.71 -16.56 -19.88
CA GLY A 156 5.89 -15.74 -19.58
C GLY A 156 6.21 -15.71 -18.09
N SER A 157 5.89 -16.80 -17.38
CA SER A 157 6.35 -17.08 -16.03
C SER A 157 6.83 -18.53 -15.95
N GLN A 158 7.88 -18.75 -15.17
CA GLN A 158 8.58 -20.02 -15.02
C GLN A 158 8.86 -20.28 -13.55
N PHE A 159 9.21 -21.53 -13.23
CA PHE A 159 9.76 -21.91 -11.93
C PHE A 159 10.46 -23.26 -12.02
N TRP A 160 11.79 -23.21 -11.97
CA TRP A 160 12.68 -24.36 -12.10
C TRP A 160 13.98 -24.08 -11.33
N GLY A 161 14.80 -25.11 -11.11
CA GLY A 161 16.07 -24.99 -10.40
C GLY A 161 15.94 -24.78 -8.89
N PHE A 162 14.75 -24.97 -8.33
CA PHE A 162 14.54 -24.92 -6.88
C PHE A 162 15.10 -26.18 -6.19
N HIS A 163 15.43 -26.05 -4.91
CA HIS A 163 15.95 -27.16 -4.11
C HIS A 163 15.01 -28.36 -4.12
N ARG A 164 15.57 -29.58 -4.18
CA ARG A 164 14.81 -30.83 -4.20
C ARG A 164 15.30 -31.76 -3.11
N ASP A 165 14.35 -32.24 -2.33
CA ASP A 165 14.54 -33.16 -1.22
C ASP A 165 13.37 -34.17 -1.15
N GLU A 166 13.31 -34.97 -0.09
CA GLU A 166 12.25 -35.96 0.14
C GLU A 166 10.84 -35.39 0.30
N TYR A 167 10.69 -34.06 0.51
CA TYR A 167 9.39 -33.38 0.63
C TYR A 167 8.91 -32.79 -0.70
N THR A 168 9.75 -32.81 -1.73
CA THR A 168 9.51 -32.08 -2.97
C THR A 168 8.67 -32.88 -3.98
N ARG A 169 7.37 -32.56 -4.08
CA ARG A 169 6.48 -33.11 -5.12
C ARG A 169 6.24 -32.18 -6.32
N LEU A 170 6.58 -30.90 -6.19
CA LEU A 170 6.33 -29.90 -7.23
C LEU A 170 7.19 -30.20 -8.48
N PRO A 171 6.57 -30.35 -9.67
CA PRO A 171 7.32 -30.40 -10.92
C PRO A 171 7.89 -29.02 -11.26
N GLU A 172 9.01 -29.02 -11.97
CA GLU A 172 9.52 -27.79 -12.58
C GLU A 172 8.64 -27.40 -13.77
N THR A 173 8.55 -26.11 -14.05
CA THR A 173 7.85 -25.58 -15.21
C THR A 173 8.59 -24.43 -15.87
N TRP A 174 8.54 -24.40 -17.20
CA TRP A 174 9.07 -23.33 -18.05
C TRP A 174 7.97 -22.45 -18.65
N ASP A 175 6.70 -22.75 -18.37
CA ASP A 175 5.57 -21.91 -18.72
C ASP A 175 4.42 -22.16 -17.75
N ARG A 176 3.93 -21.10 -17.10
CA ARG A 176 2.80 -21.15 -16.18
C ARG A 176 2.07 -19.82 -16.11
N ILE A 177 0.83 -19.88 -15.65
CA ILE A 177 0.09 -18.70 -15.20
C ILE A 177 0.76 -18.13 -13.94
N LEU A 178 0.85 -16.80 -13.86
CA LEU A 178 1.20 -16.08 -12.65
C LEU A 178 0.12 -15.05 -12.34
N SER A 179 -0.45 -15.12 -11.14
CA SER A 179 -1.37 -14.10 -10.63
C SER A 179 -0.97 -13.71 -9.21
N THR A 180 -1.10 -12.42 -8.92
CA THR A 180 -0.81 -11.86 -7.59
C THR A 180 -1.72 -10.68 -7.32
N GLU A 181 -1.97 -10.42 -6.04
CA GLU A 181 -2.52 -9.17 -5.56
C GLU A 181 -1.37 -8.33 -5.00
N VAL A 182 -0.99 -7.28 -5.71
CA VAL A 182 0.21 -6.50 -5.37
C VAL A 182 -0.03 -5.66 -4.12
N GLU A 183 0.82 -5.86 -3.13
CA GLU A 183 1.11 -4.88 -2.08
C GLU A 183 2.55 -4.38 -2.25
N SER A 184 2.71 -3.08 -2.49
CA SER A 184 4.00 -2.42 -2.61
C SER A 184 4.02 -1.16 -1.76
N THR A 185 5.10 -0.96 -1.00
CA THR A 185 5.26 0.20 -0.12
C THR A 185 6.63 0.81 -0.33
N TRP A 186 6.73 2.13 -0.49
CA TRP A 186 8.00 2.83 -0.57
C TRP A 186 8.16 3.82 0.59
N HIS A 187 9.33 3.74 1.22
CA HIS A 187 9.70 4.52 2.40
C HIS A 187 10.47 5.75 1.96
N TRP A 188 9.90 6.92 2.24
CA TRP A 188 10.55 8.20 1.97
C TRP A 188 11.65 8.44 3.00
N ARG A 189 12.72 9.10 2.58
CA ARG A 189 13.67 9.68 3.52
C ARG A 189 12.93 10.57 4.52
N ALA A 190 13.27 10.44 5.79
CA ALA A 190 12.63 11.20 6.86
C ALA A 190 12.66 12.71 6.54
N PHE A 191 11.52 13.35 6.72
CA PHE A 191 11.37 14.79 6.60
C PHE A 191 11.58 15.42 7.97
N LYS A 192 12.25 16.55 8.02
CA LYS A 192 12.50 17.30 9.25
C LYS A 192 11.20 17.84 9.84
N ASP A 193 10.33 18.39 9.00
CA ASP A 193 9.10 19.08 9.41
C ASP A 193 8.08 19.13 8.27
N LEU A 194 6.91 19.71 8.56
CA LEU A 194 5.81 19.85 7.61
C LEU A 194 6.17 20.77 6.43
N GLU A 195 7.09 21.72 6.59
CA GLU A 195 7.51 22.60 5.49
C GLU A 195 8.35 21.84 4.48
N GLU A 196 9.23 20.92 4.93
CA GLU A 196 9.96 20.06 4.01
C GLU A 196 9.02 19.10 3.25
N VAL A 197 7.98 18.57 3.90
CA VAL A 197 6.94 17.78 3.22
C VAL A 197 6.25 18.59 2.11
N LYS A 198 5.98 19.88 2.35
CA LYS A 198 5.35 20.77 1.36
C LYS A 198 6.27 21.06 0.16
N GLN A 199 7.59 21.01 0.33
CA GLN A 199 8.53 21.21 -0.77
C GLN A 199 8.52 20.04 -1.77
N ASP A 200 8.20 18.83 -1.31
CA ASP A 200 8.19 17.61 -2.13
C ASP A 200 6.79 17.18 -2.60
N LEU A 201 5.78 18.06 -2.54
CA LEU A 201 4.42 17.74 -3.00
C LEU A 201 4.32 17.13 -4.40
N PRO A 202 5.06 17.64 -5.42
CA PRO A 202 5.01 17.05 -6.76
C PRO A 202 5.56 15.61 -6.80
N ALA A 203 6.47 15.27 -5.89
CA ALA A 203 7.13 13.96 -5.86
C ALA A 203 6.17 12.84 -5.44
N PHE A 204 5.23 13.09 -4.53
CA PHE A 204 4.33 12.04 -4.01
C PHE A 204 3.45 11.41 -5.10
N ASN A 205 2.72 12.24 -5.85
CA ASN A 205 1.87 11.75 -6.94
C ASN A 205 2.68 11.13 -8.07
N LYS A 206 3.84 11.71 -8.39
CA LYS A 206 4.74 11.18 -9.41
C LYS A 206 5.26 9.80 -9.02
N ALA A 207 5.77 9.63 -7.79
CA ALA A 207 6.27 8.35 -7.30
C ALA A 207 5.18 7.27 -7.28
N TRP A 208 3.95 7.61 -6.88
CA TRP A 208 2.83 6.67 -6.94
C TRP A 208 2.51 6.24 -8.39
N ALA A 209 2.46 7.20 -9.33
CA ALA A 209 2.20 6.91 -10.73
C ALA A 209 3.32 6.06 -11.36
N ASP A 210 4.58 6.41 -11.08
CA ASP A 210 5.75 5.68 -11.54
C ASP A 210 5.79 4.27 -10.96
N ALA A 211 5.57 4.10 -9.65
CA ALA A 211 5.57 2.79 -9.01
C ALA A 211 4.48 1.87 -9.58
N ARG A 212 3.27 2.40 -9.80
CA ARG A 212 2.19 1.67 -10.44
C ARG A 212 2.54 1.28 -11.88
N LYS A 213 3.09 2.22 -12.65
CA LYS A 213 3.52 2.00 -14.04
C LYS A 213 4.60 0.92 -14.12
N ILE A 214 5.68 1.07 -13.35
CA ILE A 214 6.80 0.13 -13.27
C ILE A 214 6.32 -1.27 -12.88
N THR A 215 5.43 -1.37 -11.89
CA THR A 215 4.82 -2.65 -11.48
C THR A 215 4.11 -3.33 -12.65
N LEU A 216 3.25 -2.59 -13.36
CA LEU A 216 2.46 -3.16 -14.46
C LEU A 216 3.33 -3.54 -15.66
N GLU A 217 4.24 -2.65 -16.07
CA GLU A 217 5.14 -2.87 -17.21
C GLU A 217 6.09 -4.04 -16.93
N THR A 218 6.78 -4.04 -15.78
CA THR A 218 7.70 -5.13 -15.41
C THR A 218 6.94 -6.46 -15.27
N PHE A 219 5.75 -6.46 -14.67
CA PHE A 219 4.95 -7.69 -14.56
C PHE A 219 4.56 -8.23 -15.94
N ALA A 220 4.18 -7.36 -16.88
CA ALA A 220 3.76 -7.76 -18.21
C ALA A 220 4.94 -8.25 -19.07
N GLU A 221 6.04 -7.50 -19.09
CA GLU A 221 7.15 -7.68 -20.02
C GLU A 221 8.16 -8.74 -19.59
N GLU A 222 8.38 -8.93 -18.28
CA GLU A 222 9.40 -9.84 -17.78
C GLU A 222 9.02 -11.30 -18.03
N ASN A 223 9.92 -12.08 -18.64
CA ASN A 223 9.78 -13.54 -18.70
C ASN A 223 10.23 -14.14 -17.36
N SER A 224 9.34 -14.06 -16.39
CA SER A 224 9.63 -14.18 -14.96
C SER A 224 10.20 -15.55 -14.58
N PRO A 225 11.46 -15.62 -14.08
CA PRO A 225 12.02 -16.88 -13.58
C PRO A 225 11.49 -17.24 -12.17
N SER A 226 11.01 -16.24 -11.42
CA SER A 226 10.38 -16.39 -10.11
C SER A 226 9.73 -15.07 -9.67
N VAL A 227 8.81 -15.14 -8.70
CA VAL A 227 8.20 -13.94 -8.08
C VAL A 227 9.28 -13.07 -7.42
N GLN A 228 10.25 -13.70 -6.75
CA GLN A 228 11.38 -13.05 -6.08
C GLN A 228 12.18 -12.15 -7.02
N ASN A 229 12.54 -12.66 -8.19
CA ASN A 229 13.33 -11.90 -9.16
C ASN A 229 12.52 -10.72 -9.72
N THR A 230 11.29 -10.97 -10.15
CA THR A 230 10.43 -9.95 -10.75
C THR A 230 10.12 -8.81 -9.78
N MET A 231 9.81 -9.10 -8.51
CA MET A 231 9.57 -8.06 -7.50
C MET A 231 10.83 -7.27 -7.12
N TYR A 232 12.01 -7.90 -7.18
CA TYR A 232 13.29 -7.22 -6.97
C TYR A 232 13.56 -6.21 -8.09
N LEU A 233 13.35 -6.60 -9.35
CA LEU A 233 13.49 -5.71 -10.52
C LEU A 233 12.55 -4.50 -10.44
N MET A 234 11.29 -4.71 -10.03
CA MET A 234 10.34 -3.62 -9.79
C MET A 234 10.86 -2.65 -8.72
N SER A 235 11.38 -3.20 -7.63
CA SER A 235 11.90 -2.40 -6.50
C SER A 235 13.10 -1.55 -6.91
N GLU A 236 14.05 -2.11 -7.67
CA GLU A 236 15.20 -1.36 -8.20
C GLU A 236 14.78 -0.22 -9.12
N GLN A 237 13.83 -0.47 -10.02
CA GLN A 237 13.31 0.54 -10.93
C GLN A 237 12.57 1.67 -10.18
N ILE A 238 11.80 1.34 -9.14
CA ILE A 238 11.12 2.35 -8.29
C ILE A 238 12.16 3.21 -7.56
N LEU A 239 13.19 2.59 -6.98
CA LEU A 239 14.29 3.32 -6.35
C LEU A 239 15.02 4.21 -7.36
N ALA A 240 15.20 3.79 -8.60
CA ALA A 240 15.79 4.65 -9.63
C ALA A 240 14.89 5.84 -10.00
N ALA A 241 13.57 5.62 -10.12
CA ALA A 241 12.61 6.64 -10.54
C ALA A 241 12.26 7.68 -9.45
N ALA A 242 12.40 7.32 -8.18
CA ALA A 242 12.07 8.18 -7.03
C ALA A 242 13.29 8.39 -6.10
N PRO A 243 14.18 9.36 -6.38
CA PRO A 243 15.45 9.56 -5.65
C PRO A 243 15.32 9.79 -4.14
N ARG A 244 14.16 10.26 -3.67
CA ARG A 244 13.89 10.53 -2.25
C ARG A 244 13.39 9.30 -1.47
N VAL A 245 13.08 8.21 -2.15
CA VAL A 245 12.75 6.92 -1.52
C VAL A 245 14.04 6.22 -1.12
N ASP A 246 14.12 5.73 0.11
CA ASP A 246 15.29 5.01 0.64
C ASP A 246 15.10 3.48 0.61
N ALA A 247 13.84 2.99 0.65
CA ALA A 247 13.50 1.57 0.61
C ALA A 247 12.17 1.30 -0.10
N VAL A 248 12.04 0.11 -0.71
CA VAL A 248 10.81 -0.40 -1.31
C VAL A 248 10.55 -1.81 -0.79
N ASP A 249 9.35 -2.03 -0.29
CA ASP A 249 8.81 -3.31 0.12
C ASP A 249 7.84 -3.84 -0.92
N TYR A 250 7.87 -5.15 -1.15
CA TYR A 250 6.79 -5.87 -1.81
C TYR A 250 6.35 -7.07 -0.97
N SER A 251 5.05 -7.33 -0.98
CA SER A 251 4.43 -8.53 -0.42
C SER A 251 3.46 -9.10 -1.45
N LEU A 252 3.83 -10.23 -2.06
CA LEU A 252 3.14 -10.81 -3.22
C LEU A 252 2.67 -12.23 -2.91
N PRO A 253 1.36 -12.47 -2.79
CA PRO A 253 0.83 -13.82 -2.77
C PRO A 253 0.89 -14.43 -4.18
N ASN A 254 1.46 -15.61 -4.32
CA ASN A 254 1.32 -16.40 -5.54
C ASN A 254 -0.05 -17.08 -5.54
N LYS A 255 -1.01 -16.53 -6.29
CA LYS A 255 -2.39 -17.00 -6.40
C LYS A 255 -2.46 -18.05 -7.50
N HIS A 256 -2.59 -19.33 -7.10
CA HIS A 256 -2.36 -20.46 -7.99
C HIS A 256 -3.52 -20.73 -8.95
N TYR A 257 -3.16 -21.17 -10.15
CA TYR A 257 -4.06 -21.71 -11.17
C TYR A 257 -3.53 -23.09 -11.56
N PHE A 258 -4.18 -24.15 -11.07
CA PHE A 258 -3.73 -25.51 -11.32
C PHE A 258 -4.30 -26.05 -12.63
N GLU A 259 -3.46 -26.73 -13.42
CA GLU A 259 -3.93 -27.55 -14.53
C GLU A 259 -4.88 -28.65 -14.02
N ILE A 260 -5.84 -29.04 -14.87
CA ILE A 260 -6.79 -30.10 -14.57
C ILE A 260 -6.54 -31.25 -15.53
N ASP A 261 -6.10 -32.39 -15.02
CA ASP A 261 -5.98 -33.60 -15.83
C ASP A 261 -7.38 -34.14 -16.18
N LEU A 262 -7.72 -34.08 -17.46
CA LEU A 262 -8.98 -34.57 -18.03
C LEU A 262 -8.80 -35.83 -18.88
N SER A 263 -7.63 -36.47 -18.84
CA SER A 263 -7.32 -37.67 -19.65
C SER A 263 -8.24 -38.86 -19.35
N TRP A 264 -8.81 -38.90 -18.14
CA TRP A 264 -9.82 -39.88 -17.73
C TRP A 264 -11.11 -39.80 -18.57
N PHE A 265 -11.42 -38.63 -19.16
CA PHE A 265 -12.57 -38.44 -20.02
C PHE A 265 -12.16 -38.63 -21.49
N ASN A 266 -12.18 -39.88 -21.95
CA ASN A 266 -11.90 -40.25 -23.34
C ASN A 266 -10.52 -39.79 -23.86
N GLY A 267 -9.51 -39.67 -22.99
CA GLY A 267 -8.17 -39.25 -23.38
C GLY A 267 -8.05 -37.75 -23.72
N LEU A 268 -8.98 -36.92 -23.23
CA LEU A 268 -8.96 -35.47 -23.46
C LEU A 268 -7.67 -34.85 -22.89
N LYS A 269 -6.98 -34.03 -23.70
CA LYS A 269 -5.73 -33.36 -23.31
C LYS A 269 -6.04 -31.98 -22.75
N ASN A 270 -5.54 -31.67 -21.55
CA ASN A 270 -5.70 -30.38 -20.88
C ASN A 270 -4.52 -30.08 -19.91
N THR A 271 -3.32 -30.53 -20.25
CA THR A 271 -2.12 -30.36 -19.41
C THR A 271 -0.91 -29.98 -20.27
N GLY A 272 0.07 -29.28 -19.69
CA GLY A 272 1.24 -28.78 -20.40
C GLY A 272 0.85 -27.92 -21.61
N LYS A 273 1.39 -28.22 -22.79
CA LYS A 273 1.10 -27.45 -24.03
C LYS A 273 -0.37 -27.45 -24.46
N ASP A 274 -1.14 -28.43 -24.01
CA ASP A 274 -2.55 -28.61 -24.36
C ASP A 274 -3.48 -28.01 -23.26
N ALA A 275 -2.93 -27.34 -22.23
CA ALA A 275 -3.70 -26.83 -21.10
C ALA A 275 -4.47 -25.55 -21.44
N GLU A 276 -5.80 -25.63 -21.39
CA GLU A 276 -6.72 -24.51 -21.68
C GLU A 276 -7.64 -24.20 -20.49
N VAL A 277 -7.96 -25.20 -19.66
CA VAL A 277 -8.84 -25.08 -18.49
C VAL A 277 -8.05 -25.28 -17.20
N TYR A 278 -8.14 -24.31 -16.31
CA TYR A 278 -7.42 -24.28 -15.03
C TYR A 278 -8.42 -24.15 -13.87
N ALA A 279 -8.03 -24.66 -12.70
CA ALA A 279 -8.73 -24.45 -11.44
C ALA A 279 -8.03 -23.35 -10.63
N PRO A 280 -8.62 -22.13 -10.52
CA PRO A 280 -8.13 -21.12 -9.59
C PRO A 280 -8.26 -21.62 -8.17
N GLN A 281 -7.20 -21.50 -7.38
CA GLN A 281 -7.20 -21.91 -5.97
C GLN A 281 -7.43 -20.69 -5.08
N SER A 282 -8.44 -20.76 -4.21
CA SER A 282 -8.65 -19.74 -3.17
C SER A 282 -7.54 -19.77 -2.13
N ASP A 283 -7.13 -20.98 -1.75
CA ASP A 283 -6.13 -21.30 -0.74
C ASP A 283 -5.54 -22.70 -0.99
N PRO A 284 -4.33 -23.02 -0.47
CA PRO A 284 -3.34 -22.08 0.10
C PRO A 284 -2.63 -21.26 -0.99
N ASN A 285 -1.87 -20.24 -0.61
CA ASN A 285 -1.04 -19.45 -1.52
C ASN A 285 0.43 -19.42 -1.05
N GLY A 286 1.36 -19.30 -2.00
CA GLY A 286 2.72 -18.87 -1.65
C GLY A 286 2.67 -17.40 -1.21
N LEU A 287 3.54 -16.97 -0.30
CA LEU A 287 3.70 -15.56 0.07
C LEU A 287 5.19 -15.20 -0.01
N ILE A 288 5.51 -14.24 -0.86
CA ILE A 288 6.89 -13.80 -1.11
C ILE A 288 7.00 -12.34 -0.69
N GLN A 289 8.02 -12.02 0.09
CA GLN A 289 8.26 -10.68 0.62
C GLN A 289 9.71 -10.27 0.44
N CYS A 290 9.95 -9.01 0.11
CA CYS A 290 11.29 -8.43 0.16
C CYS A 290 11.24 -6.94 0.53
N THR A 291 12.36 -6.47 1.06
CA THR A 291 12.67 -5.04 1.21
C THR A 291 13.96 -4.79 0.44
N VAL A 292 13.95 -3.86 -0.50
CA VAL A 292 15.13 -3.44 -1.26
C VAL A 292 15.46 -2.01 -0.85
N THR A 293 16.71 -1.77 -0.43
CA THR A 293 17.21 -0.45 -0.03
C THR A 293 18.28 0.04 -0.98
N ARG A 294 18.56 1.34 -0.99
CA ARG A 294 19.75 1.86 -1.68
C ARG A 294 21.05 1.34 -1.04
N GLN A 295 22.11 1.24 -1.83
CA GLN A 295 23.45 0.95 -1.33
C GLN A 295 23.88 2.00 -0.30
N GLY A 296 24.44 1.57 0.83
CA GLY A 296 24.88 2.44 1.93
C GLY A 296 23.84 2.67 3.05
N VAL A 297 22.61 2.21 2.87
CA VAL A 297 21.65 2.04 3.96
C VAL A 297 21.92 0.68 4.60
N SER A 298 22.14 0.62 5.92
CA SER A 298 22.42 -0.65 6.62
C SER A 298 21.35 -1.68 6.29
N SER A 299 21.72 -2.77 5.62
CA SER A 299 20.85 -3.92 5.46
C SER A 299 20.60 -4.57 6.83
N LYS A 300 19.43 -5.19 7.00
CA LYS A 300 19.17 -6.15 8.08
C LYS A 300 19.58 -7.59 7.70
N LEU A 301 20.17 -7.75 6.51
CA LEU A 301 20.75 -8.97 5.96
C LEU A 301 22.27 -8.90 6.06
#